data_AF-A0AAD9C552-F1
#
_entry.id   AF-A0AAD9C552-F1
#
_cell.length_a   1.000
_cell.length_b   1.000
_cell.length_c   1.000
_cell.angle_alpha   90.00
_cell.angle_beta   90.00
_cell.angle_gamma   90.00
#
_symmetry.space_group_name_H-M   'P 1'
#
loop_
_entity.id
_entity.type
_entity.pdbx_description
1 polymer ?
#
loop_
_entity_poly.entity_id
_entity_poly.type
_entity_poly.pdbx_seq_one_letter_code
_entity_poly.pdbx_strand_id
1 'polypeptide(L)'
;MAAAGKPSKKESKKYIPTKTSFTSPFTPKWGPLPQEDMHFILNIVKDKLVSMGLEKKEVKVFRPWRKKKDPKPAATPEPVPQVSEVQVKDAPKNGWTDVAARRQLAIGVNEVTKALERNELRLLLVCKSVKPKHMTDHLISLSATRGVPACQVPRLSQSVSEPLGLKSVLALGFRHCASKDDELFTDTVEAITPRVPSLDVAWLQGASPRVTSVDPVDMEEEEKEEDGQKKGQKRKLESETVAVIESTSSYTLQPLKVKKIVANPAKKIKGYSA
;
A
#
# COMPACT_ATOMS: atom_id res chain seq x y z
N MET A 1 -41.37 -69.56 -5.86
CA MET A 1 -39.94 -69.21 -5.78
C MET A 1 -39.67 -68.01 -6.68
N ALA A 2 -39.52 -66.81 -6.10
CA ALA A 2 -38.69 -65.70 -6.58
C ALA A 2 -38.97 -64.49 -5.67
N ALA A 3 -37.93 -64.00 -5.01
CA ALA A 3 -37.99 -63.03 -3.91
C ALA A 3 -38.34 -61.60 -4.36
N ALA A 4 -39.08 -60.89 -3.51
CA ALA A 4 -39.35 -59.47 -3.63
C ALA A 4 -38.05 -58.65 -3.64
N GLY A 5 -37.90 -57.77 -4.63
CA GLY A 5 -36.76 -56.87 -4.79
C GLY A 5 -36.57 -55.93 -3.60
N LYS A 6 -35.32 -55.78 -3.16
CA LYS A 6 -34.91 -54.87 -2.07
C LYS A 6 -35.27 -53.42 -2.43
N PRO A 7 -35.78 -52.60 -1.48
CA PRO A 7 -35.97 -51.18 -1.72
C PRO A 7 -34.61 -50.48 -1.87
N SER A 8 -34.44 -49.78 -2.99
CA SER A 8 -33.28 -48.94 -3.28
C SER A 8 -33.08 -47.87 -2.21
N LYS A 9 -31.88 -47.83 -1.64
CA LYS A 9 -31.41 -46.88 -0.63
C LYS A 9 -31.56 -45.45 -1.16
N LYS A 10 -32.53 -44.68 -0.61
CA LYS A 10 -32.71 -43.25 -0.89
C LYS A 10 -31.40 -42.51 -0.58
N GLU A 11 -30.74 -41.94 -1.59
CA GLU A 11 -29.61 -41.04 -1.39
C GLU A 11 -30.07 -39.82 -0.59
N SER A 12 -29.71 -39.76 0.70
CA SER A 12 -29.94 -38.58 1.52
C SER A 12 -29.06 -37.45 0.98
N LYS A 13 -29.67 -36.49 0.25
CA LYS A 13 -29.03 -35.24 -0.15
C LYS A 13 -28.38 -34.61 1.09
N LYS A 14 -27.05 -34.53 1.11
CA LYS A 14 -26.30 -33.89 2.19
C LYS A 14 -26.78 -32.44 2.31
N TYR A 15 -27.36 -32.09 3.46
CA TYR A 15 -27.74 -30.71 3.76
C TYR A 15 -26.48 -29.85 3.75
N ILE A 16 -26.42 -28.86 2.86
CA ILE A 16 -25.31 -27.91 2.79
C ILE A 16 -25.69 -26.76 3.73
N PRO A 17 -25.08 -26.65 4.92
CA PRO A 17 -25.36 -25.53 5.83
C PRO A 17 -24.93 -24.22 5.17
N THR A 18 -25.90 -23.39 4.84
CA THR A 18 -25.63 -22.04 4.29
C THR A 18 -25.32 -21.09 5.43
N LYS A 19 -24.11 -20.54 5.45
CA LYS A 19 -23.74 -19.46 6.37
C LYS A 19 -24.06 -18.11 5.72
N THR A 20 -24.73 -17.23 6.47
CA THR A 20 -24.90 -15.84 6.09
C THR A 20 -23.60 -15.09 6.36
N SER A 21 -23.02 -14.45 5.35
CA SER A 21 -21.81 -13.64 5.50
C SER A 21 -22.12 -12.17 5.22
N PHE A 22 -21.68 -11.29 6.09
CA PHE A 22 -21.68 -9.86 5.84
C PHE A 22 -20.40 -9.49 5.08
N THR A 23 -20.50 -9.31 3.75
CA THR A 23 -19.38 -8.84 2.92
C THR A 23 -19.59 -7.38 2.58
N SER A 24 -18.54 -6.56 2.71
CA SER A 24 -18.59 -5.16 2.30
C SER A 24 -19.08 -5.03 0.85
N PRO A 25 -20.03 -4.13 0.56
CA PRO A 25 -20.43 -3.82 -0.81
C PRO A 25 -19.38 -2.97 -1.54
N PHE A 26 -18.46 -2.34 -0.79
CA PHE A 26 -17.41 -1.49 -1.32
C PHE A 26 -16.18 -2.32 -1.66
N THR A 27 -15.92 -2.47 -2.95
CA THR A 27 -14.66 -3.00 -3.46
C THR A 27 -13.90 -1.87 -4.15
N PRO A 28 -12.75 -1.43 -3.63
CA PRO A 28 -11.95 -0.42 -4.32
C PRO A 28 -11.52 -0.97 -5.68
N LYS A 29 -11.63 -0.14 -6.71
CA LYS A 29 -11.26 -0.50 -8.08
C LYS A 29 -10.35 0.56 -8.66
N TRP A 30 -9.37 0.12 -9.43
CA TRP A 30 -8.53 1.02 -10.22
C TRP A 30 -9.35 1.66 -11.35
N GLY A 31 -9.11 2.94 -11.61
CA GLY A 31 -9.67 3.63 -12.77
C GLY A 31 -9.16 3.02 -14.09
N PRO A 32 -9.98 2.98 -15.15
CA PRO A 32 -9.53 2.53 -16.45
C PRO A 32 -8.52 3.53 -17.03
N LEU A 33 -7.37 3.04 -17.48
CA LEU A 33 -6.35 3.85 -18.14
C LEU A 33 -6.43 3.62 -19.67
N PRO A 34 -6.60 4.67 -20.49
CA PRO A 34 -6.56 4.55 -21.95
C PRO A 34 -5.24 3.96 -22.44
N GLN A 35 -5.28 3.27 -23.59
CA GLN A 35 -4.10 2.60 -24.13
C GLN A 35 -3.00 3.60 -24.53
N GLU A 36 -3.37 4.75 -25.08
CA GLU A 36 -2.43 5.81 -25.47
C GLU A 36 -1.68 6.36 -24.25
N ASP A 37 -2.41 6.69 -23.19
CA ASP A 37 -1.83 7.20 -21.95
C ASP A 37 -0.97 6.14 -21.24
N MET A 38 -1.38 4.87 -21.29
CA MET A 38 -0.56 3.77 -20.80
C MET A 38 0.81 3.72 -21.50
N HIS A 39 0.85 3.80 -22.83
CA HIS A 39 2.11 3.78 -23.58
C HIS A 39 2.95 5.03 -23.30
N PHE A 40 2.32 6.19 -23.24
CA PHE A 40 2.97 7.44 -22.88
C PHE A 40 3.65 7.36 -21.51
N ILE A 41 2.92 6.92 -20.48
CA ILE A 41 3.44 6.78 -19.10
C ILE A 41 4.60 5.77 -19.06
N LEU A 42 4.50 4.65 -19.76
CA LEU A 42 5.57 3.66 -19.77
C LEU A 42 6.85 4.18 -20.45
N ASN A 43 6.70 4.88 -21.57
CA ASN A 43 7.84 5.40 -22.32
C ASN A 43 8.53 6.53 -21.55
N ILE A 44 7.78 7.51 -21.04
CA ILE A 44 8.38 8.64 -20.32
C ILE A 44 9.13 8.20 -19.06
N VAL A 45 8.57 7.24 -18.30
CA VAL A 45 9.23 6.69 -17.10
C VAL A 45 10.48 5.90 -17.51
N LYS A 46 10.37 5.05 -18.54
CA LYS A 46 11.51 4.27 -19.02
C LYS A 46 12.64 5.17 -19.50
N ASP A 47 12.34 6.15 -20.34
CA ASP A 47 13.33 7.05 -20.93
C ASP A 47 14.02 7.86 -19.85
N LYS A 48 13.28 8.40 -18.88
CA LYS A 48 13.87 9.15 -17.76
C LYS A 48 14.74 8.27 -16.86
N LEU A 49 14.33 7.03 -16.55
CA LEU A 49 15.17 6.10 -15.78
C LEU A 49 16.48 5.77 -16.52
N VAL A 50 16.42 5.58 -17.84
CA VAL A 50 17.60 5.33 -18.67
C VAL A 50 18.49 6.56 -18.76
N SER A 51 17.94 7.75 -19.00
CA SER A 51 18.70 9.01 -19.05
C SER A 51 19.41 9.33 -17.74
N MET A 52 18.79 9.00 -16.60
CA MET A 52 19.42 9.17 -15.29
C MET A 52 20.47 8.09 -14.96
N GLY A 53 20.46 6.96 -15.67
CA GLY A 53 21.37 5.84 -15.39
C GLY A 53 21.18 5.25 -13.99
N LEU A 54 19.96 5.32 -13.44
CA LEU A 54 19.67 4.82 -12.09
C LEU A 54 19.54 3.30 -12.12
N GLU A 55 20.60 2.59 -11.73
CA GLU A 55 20.67 1.14 -11.74
C GLU A 55 21.16 0.62 -10.39
N LYS A 56 20.57 -0.47 -9.92
CA LYS A 56 21.09 -1.21 -8.78
C LYS A 56 22.19 -2.16 -9.25
N LYS A 57 23.44 -1.85 -8.90
CA LYS A 57 24.57 -2.75 -9.13
C LYS A 57 24.61 -3.82 -8.04
N GLU A 58 24.25 -5.04 -8.41
CA GLU A 58 24.43 -6.22 -7.56
C GLU A 58 25.69 -6.96 -7.96
N VAL A 59 26.76 -6.86 -7.16
CA VAL A 59 27.86 -7.83 -7.25
C VAL A 59 27.42 -9.09 -6.51
N LYS A 60 27.33 -10.21 -7.25
CA LYS A 60 27.16 -11.54 -6.67
C LYS A 60 28.39 -11.88 -5.84
N VAL A 61 28.44 -11.41 -4.60
CA VAL A 61 29.42 -11.86 -3.63
C VAL A 61 29.00 -13.28 -3.24
N PHE A 62 29.69 -14.27 -3.82
CA PHE A 62 29.55 -15.65 -3.40
C PHE A 62 29.98 -15.73 -1.93
N ARG A 63 29.02 -15.82 -1.00
CA ARG A 63 29.34 -16.06 0.40
C ARG A 63 29.66 -17.55 0.53
N PRO A 64 30.92 -17.95 0.78
CA PRO A 64 31.19 -19.34 1.10
C PRO A 64 30.41 -19.70 2.36
N TRP A 65 29.58 -20.74 2.24
CA TRP A 65 28.83 -21.34 3.35
C TRP A 65 29.83 -21.67 4.46
N ARG A 66 29.76 -20.97 5.61
CA ARG A 66 30.65 -21.25 6.74
C ARG A 66 30.43 -22.70 7.17
N LYS A 67 31.41 -23.57 6.91
CA LYS A 67 31.47 -24.88 7.59
C LYS A 67 31.66 -24.61 9.08
N LYS A 68 30.79 -25.23 9.88
CA LYS A 68 30.79 -25.19 11.35
C LYS A 68 32.19 -25.63 11.82
N LYS A 69 32.93 -24.74 12.49
CA LYS A 69 34.26 -24.99 13.01
C LYS A 69 34.10 -25.60 14.40
N ASP A 70 34.58 -26.83 14.61
CA ASP A 70 34.56 -27.50 15.91
C ASP A 70 35.46 -26.77 16.93
N PRO A 71 35.18 -26.85 18.24
CA PRO A 71 35.90 -26.08 19.27
C PRO A 71 36.95 -26.92 20.01
N LYS A 72 38.19 -26.40 20.15
CA LYS A 72 39.06 -26.49 21.38
C LYS A 72 40.51 -26.02 21.12
N PRO A 73 41.33 -25.71 22.15
CA PRO A 73 41.19 -24.65 23.16
C PRO A 73 42.45 -23.72 23.21
N ALA A 74 42.41 -22.76 24.14
CA ALA A 74 43.28 -21.59 24.32
C ALA A 74 44.76 -21.82 24.70
N ALA A 75 45.65 -20.86 24.37
CA ALA A 75 46.25 -19.92 25.35
C ALA A 75 47.49 -19.11 24.82
N THR A 76 47.33 -17.76 24.81
CA THR A 76 48.30 -16.68 25.21
C THR A 76 49.53 -16.30 24.34
N PRO A 77 50.16 -15.10 24.51
CA PRO A 77 49.76 -13.78 23.99
C PRO A 77 50.87 -13.04 23.18
N GLU A 78 50.46 -11.91 22.57
CA GLU A 78 51.14 -10.76 21.91
C GLU A 78 52.67 -10.46 22.11
N PRO A 79 53.36 -9.67 21.23
CA PRO A 79 52.97 -8.29 20.83
C PRO A 79 53.24 -7.80 19.38
N VAL A 80 52.62 -6.65 19.07
CA VAL A 80 52.69 -5.78 17.87
C VAL A 80 54.08 -5.09 17.73
N PRO A 81 54.52 -4.61 16.54
CA PRO A 81 54.20 -3.22 16.14
C PRO A 81 54.09 -2.91 14.62
N GLN A 82 53.22 -1.93 14.34
CA GLN A 82 53.38 -0.74 13.46
C GLN A 82 53.34 -0.81 11.91
N VAL A 83 52.28 -0.16 11.40
CA VAL A 83 52.21 0.86 10.33
C VAL A 83 52.88 0.59 8.98
N SER A 84 52.05 0.38 7.96
CA SER A 84 52.28 0.89 6.60
C SER A 84 50.93 1.15 5.96
N GLU A 85 50.60 2.42 5.85
CA GLU A 85 49.43 2.93 5.15
C GLU A 85 49.51 2.58 3.66
N VAL A 86 48.69 1.63 3.22
CA VAL A 86 48.20 1.61 1.84
C VAL A 86 46.69 1.66 1.92
N GLN A 87 46.17 2.89 1.92
CA GLN A 87 44.76 3.18 1.74
C GLN A 87 44.31 2.73 0.35
N VAL A 88 43.97 1.45 0.21
CA VAL A 88 43.11 1.01 -0.87
C VAL A 88 41.68 1.31 -0.44
N LYS A 89 41.08 2.34 -1.06
CA LYS A 89 39.65 2.64 -1.00
C LYS A 89 38.86 1.43 -1.53
N ASP A 90 38.55 0.47 -0.67
CA ASP A 90 37.51 -0.51 -0.97
C ASP A 90 36.14 0.14 -0.72
N ALA A 91 35.61 0.76 -1.78
CA ALA A 91 34.20 1.10 -1.84
C ALA A 91 33.37 -0.19 -1.66
N PRO A 92 32.25 -0.17 -0.92
CA PRO A 92 31.35 -1.31 -0.91
C PRO A 92 30.72 -1.44 -2.31
N LYS A 93 31.12 -2.48 -3.06
CA LYS A 93 30.74 -2.75 -4.46
C LYS A 93 29.26 -3.12 -4.68
N ASN A 94 28.36 -2.77 -3.76
CA ASN A 94 26.93 -3.07 -3.82
C ASN A 94 26.14 -1.81 -3.48
N GLY A 95 25.31 -1.34 -4.41
CA GLY A 95 24.55 -0.11 -4.20
C GLY A 95 23.84 0.39 -5.44
N TRP A 96 23.14 1.51 -5.28
CA TRP A 96 22.54 2.26 -6.38
C TRP A 96 23.60 3.16 -7.02
N THR A 97 23.53 3.35 -8.35
CA THR A 97 24.43 4.27 -9.07
C THR A 97 24.30 5.70 -8.57
N ASP A 98 23.07 6.18 -8.38
CA ASP A 98 22.77 7.48 -7.77
C ASP A 98 21.88 7.31 -6.53
N VAL A 99 22.45 7.63 -5.37
CA VAL A 99 21.77 7.55 -4.08
C VAL A 99 20.77 8.70 -3.91
N ALA A 100 21.03 9.88 -4.47
CA ALA A 100 20.14 11.02 -4.38
C ALA A 100 18.86 10.76 -5.18
N ALA A 101 18.98 10.37 -6.45
CA ALA A 101 17.83 9.94 -7.26
C ALA A 101 17.07 8.77 -6.64
N ARG A 102 17.77 7.78 -6.06
CA ARG A 102 17.10 6.65 -5.39
C ARG A 102 16.22 7.08 -4.22
N ARG A 103 16.60 8.11 -3.46
CA ARG A 103 15.82 8.61 -2.32
C ARG A 103 14.49 9.22 -2.76
N GLN A 104 14.39 9.69 -4.01
CA GLN A 104 13.18 10.26 -4.59
C GLN A 104 12.21 9.18 -5.10
N LEU A 105 12.62 7.91 -5.15
CA LEU A 105 11.78 6.80 -5.57
C LEU A 105 11.39 5.92 -4.39
N ALA A 106 10.15 5.45 -4.39
CA ALA A 106 9.66 4.36 -3.55
C ALA A 106 9.44 3.13 -4.44
N ILE A 107 10.20 2.05 -4.22
CA ILE A 107 10.16 0.87 -5.08
C ILE A 107 9.56 -0.31 -4.32
N GLY A 108 8.47 -0.86 -4.84
CA GLY A 108 7.74 -1.98 -4.27
C GLY A 108 6.63 -1.56 -3.33
N VAL A 109 5.70 -2.50 -3.08
CA VAL A 109 4.45 -2.22 -2.34
C VAL A 109 4.76 -1.68 -0.95
N ASN A 110 5.69 -2.28 -0.20
CA ASN A 110 6.00 -1.88 1.17
C ASN A 110 6.66 -0.50 1.28
N GLU A 111 7.48 -0.09 0.31
CA GLU A 111 8.08 1.25 0.34
C GLU A 111 7.06 2.30 -0.04
N VAL A 112 6.22 1.99 -1.02
CA VAL A 112 5.11 2.83 -1.45
C VAL A 112 4.10 3.01 -0.32
N THR A 113 3.72 1.97 0.40
CA THR A 113 2.78 2.09 1.53
C THR A 113 3.33 2.99 2.61
N LYS A 114 4.60 2.82 3.00
CA LYS A 114 5.26 3.68 3.98
C LYS A 114 5.32 5.14 3.53
N ALA A 115 5.61 5.37 2.25
CA ALA A 115 5.68 6.71 1.69
C ALA A 115 4.30 7.36 1.58
N LEU A 116 3.26 6.60 1.21
CA LEU A 116 1.89 7.06 1.32
C LEU A 116 1.58 7.41 2.78
N GLU A 117 1.81 6.50 3.73
CA GLU A 117 1.51 6.71 5.15
C GLU A 117 2.04 8.05 5.69
N ARG A 118 3.24 8.44 5.25
CA ARG A 118 3.93 9.69 5.62
C ARG A 118 3.61 10.91 4.76
N ASN A 119 2.69 10.81 3.81
CA ASN A 119 2.37 11.86 2.83
C ASN A 119 3.58 12.32 2.01
N GLU A 120 4.49 11.40 1.69
CA GLU A 120 5.72 11.71 0.97
C GLU A 120 5.59 11.53 -0.55
N LEU A 121 4.47 11.00 -1.09
CA LEU A 121 4.34 10.70 -2.53
C LEU A 121 3.58 11.76 -3.33
N ARG A 122 4.12 12.14 -4.50
CA ARG A 122 3.41 12.90 -5.53
C ARG A 122 2.63 12.05 -6.53
N LEU A 123 3.16 10.90 -6.91
CA LEU A 123 2.57 10.04 -7.94
C LEU A 123 2.82 8.57 -7.61
N LEU A 124 1.82 7.72 -7.84
CA LEU A 124 1.91 6.28 -7.66
C LEU A 124 1.51 5.51 -8.92
N LEU A 125 2.41 4.66 -9.40
CA LEU A 125 2.18 3.71 -10.49
C LEU A 125 2.22 2.28 -9.95
N VAL A 126 1.14 1.52 -10.17
CA VAL A 126 1.03 0.12 -9.74
C VAL A 126 0.97 -0.80 -10.95
N CYS A 127 1.70 -1.92 -10.94
CA CYS A 127 1.67 -2.87 -12.04
C CYS A 127 0.39 -3.74 -12.02
N LYS A 128 -0.26 -3.92 -13.17
CA LYS A 128 -1.43 -4.83 -13.31
C LYS A 128 -1.10 -6.32 -13.14
N SER A 129 0.18 -6.70 -13.20
CA SER A 129 0.63 -8.10 -13.09
C SER A 129 0.62 -8.66 -11.67
N VAL A 130 0.36 -7.82 -10.66
CA VAL A 130 0.38 -8.20 -9.25
C VAL A 130 -0.63 -9.30 -8.95
N LYS A 131 -0.15 -10.36 -8.30
CA LYS A 131 -0.97 -11.45 -7.77
C LYS A 131 -0.53 -11.73 -6.32
N PRO A 132 -1.47 -11.80 -5.36
CA PRO A 132 -2.92 -11.63 -5.49
C PRO A 132 -3.36 -10.16 -5.61
N LYS A 133 -4.53 -9.90 -6.23
CA LYS A 133 -5.04 -8.53 -6.47
C LYS A 133 -5.18 -7.68 -5.20
N HIS A 134 -5.64 -8.30 -4.11
CA HIS A 134 -5.86 -7.62 -2.83
C HIS A 134 -4.58 -7.00 -2.22
N MET A 135 -3.40 -7.42 -2.68
CA MET A 135 -2.13 -6.83 -2.27
C MET A 135 -1.99 -5.37 -2.71
N THR A 136 -2.78 -4.89 -3.66
CA THR A 136 -2.74 -3.49 -4.13
C THR A 136 -4.00 -2.69 -3.81
N ASP A 137 -5.07 -3.36 -3.36
CA ASP A 137 -6.38 -2.73 -3.15
C ASP A 137 -6.33 -1.63 -2.06
N HIS A 138 -5.50 -1.84 -1.03
CA HIS A 138 -5.31 -0.86 0.04
C HIS A 138 -4.65 0.43 -0.46
N LEU A 139 -3.82 0.37 -1.51
CA LEU A 139 -3.17 1.56 -2.08
C LEU A 139 -4.21 2.53 -2.66
N ILE A 140 -5.31 2.04 -3.21
CA ILE A 140 -6.39 2.88 -3.76
C ILE A 140 -6.96 3.77 -2.65
N SER A 141 -7.28 3.17 -1.50
CA SER A 141 -7.85 3.92 -0.37
C SER A 141 -6.83 4.87 0.24
N LEU A 142 -5.59 4.42 0.43
CA LEU A 142 -4.51 5.27 0.97
C LEU A 142 -4.21 6.47 0.06
N SER A 143 -4.14 6.27 -1.25
CA SER A 143 -3.93 7.35 -2.22
C SER A 143 -5.10 8.32 -2.25
N ALA A 144 -6.34 7.82 -2.24
CA ALA A 144 -7.53 8.66 -2.23
C ALA A 144 -7.60 9.54 -0.97
N THR A 145 -7.28 9.00 0.21
CA THR A 145 -7.25 9.79 1.46
C THR A 145 -6.21 10.91 1.48
N ARG A 146 -5.20 10.83 0.62
CA ARG A 146 -4.05 11.74 0.58
C ARG A 146 -4.04 12.64 -0.65
N GLY A 147 -5.02 12.50 -1.53
CA GLY A 147 -5.08 13.23 -2.80
C GLY A 147 -3.95 12.88 -3.76
N VAL A 148 -3.31 11.71 -3.63
CA VAL A 148 -2.19 11.31 -4.48
C VAL A 148 -2.74 10.67 -5.76
N PRO A 149 -2.41 11.17 -6.97
CA PRO A 149 -2.77 10.52 -8.22
C PRO A 149 -2.14 9.13 -8.27
N ALA A 150 -2.97 8.10 -8.46
CA ALA A 150 -2.50 6.75 -8.63
C ALA A 150 -3.21 6.04 -9.76
N CYS A 151 -2.47 5.26 -10.53
CA CYS A 151 -3.04 4.42 -11.57
C CYS A 151 -2.40 3.04 -11.65
N GLN A 152 -3.16 2.12 -12.23
CA GLN A 152 -2.68 0.79 -12.55
C GLN A 152 -2.22 0.73 -14.00
N VAL A 153 -0.92 0.52 -14.20
CA VAL A 153 -0.30 0.44 -15.53
C VAL A 153 0.07 -1.03 -15.81
N PRO A 154 -0.49 -1.66 -16.86
CA PRO A 154 -0.06 -2.99 -17.27
C PRO A 154 1.37 -2.94 -17.84
N ARG A 155 2.11 -4.04 -17.71
CA ARG A 155 3.51 -4.17 -18.16
C ARG A 155 4.52 -3.20 -17.50
N LEU A 156 4.12 -2.41 -16.51
CA LEU A 156 5.03 -1.53 -15.75
C LEU A 156 6.33 -2.24 -15.35
N SER A 157 6.22 -3.39 -14.66
CA SER A 157 7.40 -4.13 -14.23
C SER A 157 8.31 -4.51 -15.39
N GLN A 158 7.78 -4.88 -16.56
CA GLN A 158 8.59 -5.28 -17.71
C GLN A 158 9.37 -4.10 -18.28
N SER A 159 8.78 -2.90 -18.30
CA SER A 159 9.42 -1.71 -18.85
C SER A 159 10.45 -1.09 -17.91
N VAL A 160 10.23 -1.16 -16.59
CA VAL A 160 11.05 -0.43 -15.60
C VAL A 160 12.05 -1.30 -14.84
N SER A 161 11.85 -2.62 -14.76
CA SER A 161 12.73 -3.46 -13.94
C SER A 161 14.12 -3.60 -14.51
N GLU A 162 14.23 -3.74 -15.84
CA GLU A 162 15.51 -3.86 -16.54
C GLU A 162 16.37 -2.59 -16.41
N PRO A 163 15.86 -1.37 -16.71
CA PRO A 163 16.62 -0.14 -16.47
C PRO A 163 17.10 0.05 -15.02
N LEU A 164 16.31 -0.42 -14.04
CA LEU A 164 16.64 -0.30 -12.62
C LEU A 164 17.60 -1.38 -12.10
N GLY A 165 17.97 -2.37 -12.91
CA GLY A 165 18.76 -3.53 -12.46
C GLY A 165 18.01 -4.42 -11.46
N LEU A 166 16.68 -4.45 -11.54
CA LEU A 166 15.81 -5.21 -10.63
C LEU A 166 15.13 -6.38 -11.36
N LYS A 167 14.79 -7.43 -10.62
CA LYS A 167 14.04 -8.58 -11.16
C LYS A 167 12.59 -8.23 -11.50
N SER A 168 11.96 -7.39 -10.68
CA SER A 168 10.56 -7.01 -10.83
C SER A 168 10.23 -5.77 -10.02
N VAL A 169 9.35 -4.92 -10.53
CA VAL A 169 8.84 -3.73 -9.86
C VAL A 169 7.32 -3.74 -9.90
N LEU A 170 6.69 -4.04 -8.76
CA LEU A 170 5.24 -4.18 -8.66
C LEU A 170 4.52 -2.86 -8.39
N ALA A 171 5.18 -1.93 -7.71
CA ALA A 171 4.70 -0.59 -7.45
C ALA A 171 5.89 0.37 -7.49
N LEU A 172 5.66 1.57 -8.00
CA LEU A 172 6.64 2.63 -8.13
C LEU A 172 5.98 3.94 -7.69
N GLY A 173 6.56 4.60 -6.70
CA GLY A 173 6.12 5.91 -6.23
C GLY A 173 7.21 6.96 -6.40
N PHE A 174 6.80 8.19 -6.70
CA PHE A 174 7.69 9.36 -6.77
C PHE A 174 7.47 10.20 -5.52
N ARG A 175 8.55 10.46 -4.78
CA ARG A 175 8.51 11.20 -3.51
C ARG A 175 8.67 12.70 -3.74
N HIS A 176 8.19 13.49 -2.79
CA HIS A 176 8.56 14.90 -2.65
C HIS A 176 10.05 15.02 -2.28
N CYS A 177 10.76 16.00 -2.85
CA CYS A 177 12.06 16.41 -2.32
C CYS A 177 11.88 17.52 -1.27
N ALA A 178 12.86 17.63 -0.39
CA ALA A 178 12.93 18.72 0.58
C ALA A 178 13.27 20.07 -0.09
N SER A 179 14.04 20.04 -1.20
CA SER A 179 14.50 21.19 -1.99
C SER A 179 13.93 21.10 -3.41
N LYS A 180 13.42 22.22 -3.93
CA LYS A 180 12.88 22.30 -5.31
C LYS A 180 13.96 22.07 -6.38
N ASP A 181 15.20 22.48 -6.11
CA ASP A 181 16.31 22.38 -7.05
C ASP A 181 16.82 20.94 -7.24
N ASP A 182 16.50 20.03 -6.31
CA ASP A 182 16.93 18.63 -6.37
C ASP A 182 15.86 17.70 -6.97
N GLU A 183 14.69 18.20 -7.39
CA GLU A 183 13.61 17.33 -7.89
C GLU A 183 13.88 16.81 -9.32
N LEU A 184 14.48 15.63 -9.45
CA LEU A 184 14.88 15.06 -10.74
C LEU A 184 13.69 14.49 -11.55
N PHE A 185 12.58 14.18 -10.87
CA PHE A 185 11.41 13.54 -11.46
C PHE A 185 10.22 14.49 -11.68
N THR A 186 10.34 15.78 -11.38
CA THR A 186 9.20 16.72 -11.44
C THR A 186 8.56 16.80 -12.81
N ASP A 187 9.35 16.96 -13.88
CA ASP A 187 8.83 16.98 -15.26
C ASP A 187 8.00 15.72 -15.58
N THR A 188 8.44 14.56 -15.07
CA THR A 188 7.78 13.28 -15.34
C THR A 188 6.45 13.20 -14.62
N VAL A 189 6.42 13.65 -13.36
CA VAL A 189 5.23 13.68 -12.53
C VAL A 189 4.21 14.65 -13.12
N GLU A 190 4.64 15.84 -13.52
CA GLU A 190 3.76 16.87 -14.12
C GLU A 190 3.19 16.41 -15.47
N ALA A 191 3.98 15.69 -16.29
CA ALA A 191 3.50 15.15 -17.56
C ALA A 191 2.51 13.98 -17.39
N ILE A 192 2.65 13.17 -16.33
CA ILE A 192 1.82 11.98 -16.10
C ILE A 192 0.52 12.33 -15.35
N THR A 193 0.59 13.20 -14.34
CA THR A 193 -0.54 13.55 -13.47
C THR A 193 -1.85 13.88 -14.22
N PRO A 194 -1.88 14.71 -15.28
CA PRO A 194 -3.12 15.03 -15.99
C PRO A 194 -3.73 13.85 -16.76
N ARG A 195 -2.96 12.78 -17.02
CA ARG A 195 -3.41 11.58 -17.75
C ARG A 195 -3.85 10.46 -16.82
N VAL A 196 -3.63 10.60 -15.51
CA VAL A 196 -3.99 9.61 -14.52
C VAL A 196 -5.48 9.72 -14.20
N PRO A 197 -6.26 8.62 -14.31
CA PRO A 197 -7.67 8.65 -13.92
C PRO A 197 -7.81 8.91 -12.43
N SER A 198 -8.82 9.69 -12.05
CA SER A 198 -9.15 9.92 -10.65
C SER A 198 -9.56 8.63 -9.94
N LEU A 199 -9.18 8.50 -8.68
CA LEU A 199 -9.57 7.37 -7.84
C LEU A 199 -10.94 7.65 -7.22
N ASP A 200 -11.95 6.88 -7.61
CA ASP A 200 -13.26 6.93 -6.96
C ASP A 200 -13.34 5.90 -5.83
N VAL A 201 -13.47 6.40 -4.61
CA VAL A 201 -13.72 5.60 -3.42
C VAL A 201 -15.10 5.99 -2.89
N ALA A 202 -16.08 5.13 -3.15
CA ALA A 202 -17.50 5.41 -2.92
C ALA A 202 -17.86 5.91 -1.50
N TRP A 203 -17.10 5.53 -0.47
CA TRP A 203 -17.34 5.97 0.91
C TRP A 203 -16.61 7.27 1.29
N LEU A 204 -15.72 7.77 0.43
CA LEU A 204 -14.95 9.01 0.63
C LEU A 204 -15.53 10.20 -0.17
N GLN A 205 -16.62 9.97 -0.92
CA GLN A 205 -17.30 11.02 -1.69
C GLN A 205 -17.80 12.12 -0.74
N GLY A 206 -17.22 13.32 -0.84
CA GLY A 206 -17.53 14.47 0.03
C GLY A 206 -16.31 15.10 0.69
N ALA A 207 -15.17 14.41 0.75
CA ALA A 207 -13.89 15.01 1.10
C ALA A 207 -13.32 15.74 -0.14
N SER A 208 -13.84 16.92 -0.44
CA SER A 208 -13.21 17.80 -1.43
C SER A 208 -11.74 18.05 -1.01
N PRO A 209 -10.76 17.96 -1.92
CA PRO A 209 -9.37 18.29 -1.60
C PRO A 209 -9.27 19.81 -1.36
N ARG A 210 -9.38 20.24 -0.10
CA ARG A 210 -8.93 21.56 0.31
C ARG A 210 -7.40 21.54 0.34
N VAL A 211 -6.78 21.76 -0.82
CA VAL A 211 -5.38 22.19 -0.86
C VAL A 211 -5.38 23.69 -0.59
N THR A 212 -5.27 24.04 0.68
CA THR A 212 -4.68 25.32 1.09
C THR A 212 -3.36 24.97 1.75
N SER A 213 -2.29 25.06 0.96
CA SER A 213 -0.93 25.17 1.48
C SER A 213 -0.85 26.48 2.26
N VAL A 214 -0.83 26.38 3.59
CA VAL A 214 -0.38 27.48 4.44
C VAL A 214 0.81 26.92 5.21
N ASP A 215 1.98 27.52 4.95
CA ASP A 215 3.24 27.22 5.61
C ASP A 215 3.10 27.38 7.15
N PRO A 216 3.76 26.56 7.97
CA PRO A 216 3.80 26.77 9.40
C PRO A 216 4.91 27.78 9.74
N VAL A 217 4.52 28.93 10.28
CA VAL A 217 5.42 29.82 11.02
C VAL A 217 5.24 29.55 12.51
N ASP A 218 6.38 29.34 13.15
CA ASP A 218 6.73 29.23 14.57
C ASP A 218 5.67 29.58 15.64
N MET A 219 5.52 28.69 16.62
CA MET A 219 5.24 29.08 18.01
C MET A 219 5.65 27.97 19.00
N GLU A 220 6.87 28.16 19.51
CA GLU A 220 7.39 28.00 20.88
C GLU A 220 6.96 26.84 21.79
N GLU A 221 8.00 26.25 22.36
CA GLU A 221 8.05 25.32 23.48
C GLU A 221 7.48 25.95 24.76
N GLU A 222 6.59 25.23 25.46
CA GLU A 222 6.57 25.24 26.93
C GLU A 222 6.30 23.83 27.46
N GLU A 223 7.27 23.30 28.18
CA GLU A 223 7.16 22.13 29.04
C GLU A 223 6.34 22.45 30.29
N LYS A 224 5.53 21.51 30.76
CA LYS A 224 5.46 21.15 32.19
C LYS A 224 4.74 19.82 32.40
N GLU A 225 5.49 18.87 32.93
CA GLU A 225 4.98 17.67 33.59
C GLU A 225 4.23 18.03 34.88
N GLU A 226 3.10 17.38 35.12
CA GLU A 226 2.74 16.94 36.48
C GLU A 226 1.83 15.70 36.39
N ASP A 227 2.43 14.54 36.69
CA ASP A 227 1.77 13.25 36.81
C ASP A 227 1.00 13.18 38.14
N GLY A 228 -0.34 13.19 38.05
CA GLY A 228 -1.24 13.12 39.19
C GLY A 228 -2.36 12.13 38.94
N GLN A 229 -2.13 10.87 39.29
CA GLN A 229 -3.12 9.78 39.32
C GLN A 229 -4.43 10.18 40.03
N LYS A 230 -5.58 10.16 39.34
CA LYS A 230 -6.88 9.84 39.97
C LYS A 230 -7.82 9.00 39.09
N LYS A 231 -8.32 7.96 39.76
CA LYS A 231 -9.24 6.90 39.35
C LYS A 231 -10.54 7.37 38.69
N GLY A 232 -11.06 6.46 37.86
CA GLY A 232 -12.35 6.46 37.17
C GLY A 232 -13.53 7.19 37.81
N GLN A 233 -14.19 8.00 36.98
CA GLN A 233 -15.58 8.40 37.13
C GLN A 233 -16.33 8.15 35.81
N LYS A 234 -17.39 7.33 35.88
CA LYS A 234 -18.40 7.20 34.83
C LYS A 234 -19.08 8.57 34.68
N ARG A 235 -18.91 9.25 33.54
CA ARG A 235 -19.59 10.52 33.27
C ARG A 235 -20.98 10.24 32.69
N LYS A 236 -21.98 10.84 33.33
CA LYS A 236 -23.34 11.02 32.82
C LYS A 236 -23.27 12.15 31.78
N LEU A 237 -23.78 11.90 30.58
CA LEU A 237 -23.80 12.86 29.48
C LEU A 237 -24.86 13.93 29.78
N GLU A 238 -24.44 15.16 30.04
CA GLU A 238 -25.32 16.32 30.02
C GLU A 238 -25.17 17.02 28.67
N SER A 239 -26.32 17.33 28.08
CA SER A 239 -26.45 17.89 26.74
C SER A 239 -26.12 19.38 26.78
N GLU A 240 -24.92 19.75 26.31
CA GLU A 240 -24.61 21.13 25.95
C GLU A 240 -24.85 21.36 24.46
N THR A 241 -25.81 22.23 24.19
CA THR A 241 -26.13 22.78 22.87
C THR A 241 -24.98 23.66 22.40
N VAL A 242 -24.12 23.11 21.55
CA VAL A 242 -23.16 23.89 20.75
C VAL A 242 -23.76 24.10 19.37
N ALA A 243 -23.85 25.36 18.96
CA ALA A 243 -24.47 25.81 17.73
C ALA A 243 -23.87 25.06 16.52
N VAL A 244 -24.73 24.26 15.89
CA VAL A 244 -24.47 23.53 14.66
C VAL A 244 -24.40 24.56 13.53
N ILE A 245 -23.20 24.85 13.03
CA ILE A 245 -23.08 25.39 11.66
C ILE A 245 -23.38 24.21 10.74
N GLU A 246 -24.66 24.08 10.43
CA GLU A 246 -25.27 23.03 9.64
C GLU A 246 -24.84 23.22 8.17
N SER A 247 -23.61 22.81 7.86
CA SER A 247 -23.30 22.39 6.49
C SER A 247 -24.06 21.09 6.28
N THR A 248 -25.30 21.18 5.80
CA THR A 248 -26.16 20.07 5.40
C THR A 248 -25.54 19.36 4.19
N SER A 249 -24.44 18.65 4.44
CA SER A 249 -23.94 17.60 3.59
C SER A 249 -25.03 16.54 3.53
N SER A 250 -25.71 16.45 2.39
CA SER A 250 -26.77 15.49 2.12
C SER A 250 -26.19 14.07 2.09
N TYR A 251 -25.97 13.47 3.25
CA TYR A 251 -25.50 12.09 3.35
C TYR A 251 -26.65 11.15 2.97
N THR A 252 -26.55 10.54 1.79
CA THR A 252 -27.50 9.52 1.33
C THR A 252 -27.00 8.14 1.75
N LEU A 253 -27.74 7.46 2.62
CA LEU A 253 -27.43 6.07 2.97
C LEU A 253 -27.64 5.17 1.76
N GLN A 254 -26.63 4.39 1.37
CA GLN A 254 -26.76 3.42 0.30
C GLN A 254 -27.43 2.14 0.81
N PRO A 255 -28.48 1.64 0.13
CA PRO A 255 -29.15 0.41 0.53
C PRO A 255 -28.22 -0.79 0.33
N LEU A 256 -28.08 -1.63 1.37
CA LEU A 256 -27.24 -2.83 1.32
C LEU A 256 -27.89 -3.91 0.44
N LYS A 257 -27.12 -4.43 -0.52
CA LYS A 257 -27.57 -5.51 -1.41
C LYS A 257 -27.41 -6.87 -0.70
N VAL A 258 -28.51 -7.42 -0.22
CA VAL A 258 -28.52 -8.75 0.40
C VAL A 258 -28.28 -9.81 -0.69
N LYS A 259 -27.11 -10.46 -0.69
CA LYS A 259 -26.76 -11.47 -1.70
C LYS A 259 -27.64 -12.72 -1.64
N LYS A 260 -28.08 -13.12 -0.44
CA LYS A 260 -28.93 -14.30 -0.24
C LYS A 260 -29.66 -14.20 1.09
N ILE A 261 -30.98 -14.22 1.04
CA ILE A 261 -31.83 -14.40 2.23
C ILE A 261 -32.07 -15.91 2.34
N VAL A 262 -31.64 -16.51 3.45
CA VAL A 262 -31.97 -17.91 3.76
C VAL A 262 -33.04 -17.89 4.83
N ALA A 263 -34.18 -18.52 4.55
CA ALA A 263 -35.25 -18.66 5.53
C ALA A 263 -34.74 -19.44 6.74
N ASN A 264 -35.00 -18.94 7.95
CA ASN A 264 -34.68 -19.65 9.18
C ASN A 264 -35.63 -20.87 9.31
N PRO A 265 -35.12 -22.12 9.24
CA PRO A 265 -35.98 -23.30 9.34
C PRO A 265 -36.66 -23.46 10.71
N ALA A 266 -36.20 -22.74 11.75
CA ALA A 266 -36.81 -22.75 13.08
C ALA A 266 -38.01 -21.79 13.23
N LYS A 267 -38.25 -20.87 12.29
CA LYS A 267 -39.42 -19.98 12.31
C LYS A 267 -40.57 -20.60 11.51
N LYS A 268 -41.42 -21.39 12.18
CA LYS A 268 -42.75 -21.71 11.65
C LYS A 268 -43.60 -20.44 11.65
N ILE A 269 -43.81 -19.84 10.48
CA ILE A 269 -44.80 -18.78 10.32
C ILE A 269 -46.17 -19.45 10.50
N LYS A 270 -46.78 -19.29 11.69
CA LYS A 270 -48.18 -19.63 11.89
C LYS A 270 -49.01 -18.67 11.03
N GLY A 271 -49.45 -19.14 9.87
CA GLY A 271 -50.50 -18.47 9.12
C GLY A 271 -51.79 -18.54 9.92
N TYR A 272 -52.38 -17.39 10.20
CA TYR A 272 -53.80 -17.29 10.54
C TYR A 272 -54.57 -17.76 9.30
N SER A 273 -55.34 -18.85 9.43
CA SER A 273 -56.39 -19.18 8.47
C SER A 273 -57.57 -18.23 8.70
N ALA A 274 -58.17 -17.79 7.60
CA ALA A 274 -59.43 -17.05 7.55
C ALA A 274 -60.56 -17.76 8.31
#